data_AF-A0AAD8AFZ5-F1
#
_entry.id   AF-A0AAD8AFZ5-F1
#
_cell.length_a   1.000
_cell.length_b   1.000
_cell.length_c   1.000
_cell.angle_alpha   90.00
_cell.angle_beta   90.00
_cell.angle_gamma   90.00
#
_symmetry.space_group_name_H-M   'P 1'
#
loop_
_entity.id
_entity.type
_entity.pdbx_description
1 polymer ?
#
loop_
_entity_poly.entity_id
_entity_poly.type
_entity_poly.pdbx_seq_one_letter_code
_entity_poly.pdbx_strand_id
1 'polypeptide(L)'
;MDRTLMSASCNLAGLYPPEKQQIWNNHIPWQPIPVHTMPEKDDEILAMKKFCPRYHEELELVKHSEEMQEYNEKHAELFEYVESNTGSRVRNADDLENIYDTLFIEDLYNLTLPEWTKSVYPDQMKDVAAFSFTIDCNNYILKRLKVGPFLGKLLDDMKNKISCNARKSHKMAVYSAHDSTIANVLMALDVFDPQSPPYRSAVLIELLKDEDNSFFVTINYRNSTTRDPYLLTLPGCDALCEFDSFSSIVEKLVPNWEYECNHNIPSPQYELNTLSLIGLTVSSVTKLRHLIINITDYNKKSTSY
;
A
#
# COMPACT_ATOMS: atom_id res chain seq x y z
N MET A 1 5.35 19.11 0.47
CA MET A 1 4.38 19.93 -0.31
C MET A 1 3.60 20.80 0.66
N ASP A 2 3.16 21.99 0.25
CA ASP A 2 2.48 22.94 1.15
C ASP A 2 1.24 22.34 1.83
N ARG A 3 0.38 21.64 1.06
CA ARG A 3 -0.83 21.02 1.60
C ARG A 3 -0.58 20.04 2.75
N THR A 4 0.53 19.29 2.72
CA THR A 4 0.84 18.32 3.79
C THR A 4 1.46 18.98 5.01
N LEU A 5 2.30 20.01 4.83
CA LEU A 5 2.88 20.81 5.92
C LEU A 5 1.82 21.63 6.66
N MET A 6 0.91 22.27 5.92
CA MET A 6 -0.21 23.01 6.47
C MET A 6 -1.18 22.08 7.21
N SER A 7 -1.48 20.91 6.65
CA SER A 7 -2.32 19.90 7.32
C SER A 7 -1.70 19.41 8.62
N ALA A 8 -0.39 19.14 8.64
CA ALA A 8 0.34 18.77 9.86
C ALA A 8 0.23 19.86 10.93
N SER A 9 0.46 21.11 10.54
CA SER A 9 0.39 22.27 11.45
C SER A 9 -1.01 22.47 12.02
N CYS A 10 -2.06 22.32 11.19
CA CYS A 10 -3.45 22.41 11.64
C CYS A 10 -3.82 21.26 12.57
N ASN A 11 -3.37 20.03 12.28
CA ASN A 11 -3.58 18.87 13.14
C ASN A 11 -2.93 19.10 14.51
N LEU A 12 -1.67 19.54 14.52
CA LEU A 12 -0.91 19.82 15.75
C LEU A 12 -1.54 20.94 16.59
N ALA A 13 -2.12 21.96 15.97
CA ALA A 13 -2.84 23.02 16.67
C ALA A 13 -4.08 22.50 17.41
N GLY A 14 -4.79 21.51 16.83
CA GLY A 14 -5.92 20.85 17.49
C GLY A 14 -5.50 19.82 18.53
N LEU A 15 -4.38 19.12 18.31
CA LEU A 15 -3.88 18.06 19.19
C LEU A 15 -3.21 18.62 20.45
N TYR A 16 -2.53 19.76 20.35
CA TYR A 16 -1.74 20.36 21.44
C TYR A 16 -2.06 21.85 21.63
N PRO A 17 -3.27 22.21 22.06
CA PRO A 17 -3.54 23.56 22.54
C PRO A 17 -2.61 23.88 23.73
N PRO A 18 -2.03 25.11 23.82
CA PRO A 18 -1.11 25.44 24.90
C PRO A 18 -1.83 25.54 26.25
N GLU A 19 -1.25 24.91 27.27
CA GLU A 19 -1.75 24.97 28.65
C GLU A 19 -0.70 25.55 29.62
N LYS A 20 -1.17 26.28 30.63
CA LYS A 20 -0.36 26.79 31.75
C LYS A 20 0.92 27.49 31.26
N GLN A 21 2.10 26.94 31.53
CA GLN A 21 3.39 27.52 31.16
C GLN A 21 3.68 27.50 29.65
N GLN A 22 2.92 26.74 28.86
CA GLN A 22 3.05 26.72 27.39
C GLN A 22 2.38 27.92 26.71
N ILE A 23 1.52 28.65 27.44
CA ILE A 23 0.85 29.84 26.93
C ILE A 23 1.88 30.98 26.87
N TRP A 24 2.41 31.20 25.67
CA TRP A 24 3.33 32.31 25.41
C TRP A 24 2.57 33.60 25.00
N ASN A 25 1.31 33.48 24.57
CA ASN A 25 0.45 34.59 24.16
C ASN A 25 -1.01 34.35 24.55
N ASN A 26 -1.59 35.26 25.35
CA ASN A 26 -2.97 35.13 25.85
C ASN A 26 -4.06 35.36 24.79
N HIS A 27 -3.71 35.88 23.61
CA HIS A 27 -4.67 36.13 22.52
C HIS A 27 -4.60 35.07 21.41
N ILE A 28 -3.58 34.20 21.45
CA ILE A 28 -3.32 33.21 20.40
C ILE A 28 -3.15 31.84 21.08
N PRO A 29 -4.20 31.00 21.14
CA PRO A 29 -4.16 29.68 21.77
C PRO A 29 -3.47 28.65 20.86
N TRP A 30 -2.21 28.92 20.50
CA TRP A 30 -1.38 28.08 19.64
C TRP A 30 0.05 28.05 20.16
N GLN A 31 0.75 26.93 19.98
CA GLN A 31 2.17 26.80 20.25
C GLN A 31 2.92 26.26 19.02
N PRO A 32 4.16 26.71 18.78
CA PRO A 32 4.98 26.17 17.71
C PRO A 32 5.38 24.73 18.02
N ILE A 33 5.10 23.82 17.09
CA ILE A 33 5.58 22.43 17.12
C ILE A 33 6.32 22.18 15.80
N PRO A 34 7.56 21.68 15.84
CA PRO A 34 8.36 21.49 14.63
C PRO A 34 7.75 20.42 13.72
N VAL A 35 7.64 20.75 12.43
CA VAL A 35 7.27 19.82 11.35
C VAL A 35 8.49 19.61 10.47
N HIS A 36 9.02 18.39 10.48
CA HIS A 36 10.18 18.01 9.68
C HIS A 36 9.75 17.55 8.30
N THR A 37 10.58 17.81 7.29
CA THR A 37 10.32 17.43 5.90
C THR A 37 11.62 17.13 5.17
N MET A 38 11.49 16.43 4.04
CA MET A 38 12.54 16.17 3.07
C MET A 38 12.08 16.64 1.68
N PRO A 39 12.99 16.99 0.75
CA PRO A 39 12.62 17.18 -0.65
C PRO A 39 11.99 15.91 -1.24
N GLU A 40 10.90 16.07 -2.00
CA GLU A 40 10.09 14.96 -2.53
C GLU A 40 10.89 13.92 -3.35
N LYS A 41 11.79 14.40 -4.22
CA LYS A 41 12.64 13.55 -5.07
C LYS A 41 13.65 12.71 -4.30
N ASP A 42 13.89 13.06 -3.04
CA ASP A 42 14.87 12.41 -2.18
C ASP A 42 14.18 11.57 -1.09
N ASP A 43 12.84 11.57 -1.03
CA ASP A 43 12.03 10.96 0.03
C ASP A 43 11.50 9.57 -0.38
N GLU A 44 12.12 8.53 0.16
CA GLU A 44 11.71 7.12 0.06
C GLU A 44 10.70 6.68 1.15
N ILE A 45 10.39 7.55 2.12
CA ILE A 45 9.56 7.20 3.28
C ILE A 45 8.10 7.63 3.09
N LEU A 46 7.84 8.92 2.84
CA LEU A 46 6.47 9.45 2.79
C LEU A 46 6.01 9.77 1.39
N ALA A 47 6.81 10.55 0.64
CA ALA A 47 6.54 10.80 -0.76
C ALA A 47 6.68 9.52 -1.60
N MET A 48 7.58 8.61 -1.20
CA MET A 48 7.87 7.36 -1.90
C MET A 48 8.26 7.61 -3.38
N LYS A 49 9.02 8.69 -3.61
CA LYS A 49 9.37 9.22 -4.95
C LYS A 49 10.87 9.30 -5.21
N LYS A 50 11.71 8.87 -4.26
CA LYS A 50 13.13 8.65 -4.50
C LYS A 50 13.31 7.69 -5.67
N PHE A 51 14.06 8.11 -6.68
CA PHE A 51 14.18 7.36 -7.92
C PHE A 51 14.73 5.96 -7.67
N CYS A 52 14.08 4.96 -8.27
CA CYS A 52 14.48 3.58 -8.12
C CYS A 52 14.36 2.77 -9.42
N PRO A 53 15.47 2.39 -10.09
CA PRO A 53 15.43 1.68 -11.37
C PRO A 53 14.60 0.41 -11.33
N ARG A 54 14.81 -0.45 -10.33
CA ARG A 54 14.09 -1.73 -10.20
C ARG A 54 12.58 -1.54 -10.02
N TYR A 55 12.17 -0.54 -9.23
CA TYR A 55 10.74 -0.23 -9.06
C TYR A 55 10.10 0.20 -10.38
N HIS A 56 10.78 1.06 -11.15
CA HIS A 56 10.25 1.54 -12.43
C HIS A 56 10.14 0.40 -13.45
N GLU A 57 11.15 -0.47 -13.55
CA GLU A 57 11.09 -1.66 -14.41
C GLU A 57 9.90 -2.56 -14.03
N GLU A 58 9.75 -2.86 -12.75
CA GLU A 58 8.66 -3.71 -12.27
C GLU A 58 7.28 -3.08 -12.47
N LEU A 59 7.15 -1.77 -12.27
CA LEU A 59 5.90 -1.04 -12.47
C LEU A 59 5.51 -1.07 -13.96
N GLU A 60 6.47 -0.91 -14.87
CA GLU A 60 6.20 -1.02 -16.30
C GLU A 60 5.75 -2.43 -16.69
N LEU A 61 6.30 -3.49 -16.07
CA LEU A 61 5.81 -4.85 -16.27
C LEU A 61 4.36 -5.02 -15.81
N VAL A 62 3.99 -4.47 -14.65
CA VAL A 62 2.60 -4.48 -14.17
C VAL A 62 1.69 -3.72 -15.14
N LYS A 63 2.07 -2.51 -15.54
CA LYS A 63 1.27 -1.67 -16.47
C LYS A 63 1.04 -2.32 -17.83
N HIS A 64 1.93 -3.20 -18.27
CA HIS A 64 1.82 -3.95 -19.53
C HIS A 64 1.34 -5.40 -19.35
N SER A 65 0.95 -5.82 -18.15
CA SER A 65 0.42 -7.16 -17.89
C SER A 65 -0.93 -7.39 -18.58
N GLU A 66 -1.27 -8.66 -18.81
CA GLU A 66 -2.58 -9.07 -19.36
C GLU A 66 -3.73 -8.52 -18.52
N GLU A 67 -3.63 -8.60 -17.19
CA GLU A 67 -4.63 -8.07 -16.25
C GLU A 67 -4.88 -6.56 -16.45
N MET A 68 -3.81 -5.75 -16.59
CA MET A 68 -3.96 -4.32 -16.82
C MET A 68 -4.48 -4.02 -18.23
N GLN A 69 -4.08 -4.78 -19.24
CA GLN A 69 -4.58 -4.63 -20.60
C GLN A 69 -6.08 -4.94 -20.66
N GLU A 70 -6.53 -6.05 -20.10
CA GLU A 70 -7.94 -6.43 -20.02
C GLU A 70 -8.76 -5.37 -19.25
N TYR A 71 -8.22 -4.86 -18.15
CA TYR A 71 -8.87 -3.79 -17.40
C TYR A 71 -9.03 -2.52 -18.25
N ASN A 72 -7.99 -2.11 -18.96
CA ASN A 72 -8.03 -0.92 -19.81
C ASN A 72 -8.97 -1.12 -21.02
N GLU A 73 -8.97 -2.29 -21.65
CA GLU A 73 -9.87 -2.62 -22.75
C GLU A 73 -11.34 -2.58 -22.31
N LYS A 74 -11.64 -3.13 -21.13
CA LYS A 74 -12.98 -3.09 -20.53
C LYS A 74 -13.51 -1.66 -20.35
N HIS A 75 -12.65 -0.68 -20.11
CA HIS A 75 -13.03 0.72 -19.86
C HIS A 75 -12.70 1.65 -21.05
N ALA A 76 -12.33 1.10 -22.21
CA ALA A 76 -11.90 1.89 -23.37
C ALA A 76 -12.96 2.90 -23.85
N GLU A 77 -14.25 2.52 -23.85
CA GLU A 77 -15.34 3.43 -24.24
C GLU A 77 -15.45 4.63 -23.28
N LEU A 78 -15.29 4.40 -21.97
CA LEU A 78 -15.28 5.47 -20.98
C LEU A 78 -14.07 6.40 -21.20
N PHE A 79 -12.89 5.83 -21.44
CA PHE A 79 -11.68 6.61 -21.71
C PHE A 79 -11.81 7.48 -22.97
N GLU A 80 -12.33 6.93 -24.06
CA GLU A 80 -12.58 7.67 -25.30
C GLU A 80 -13.62 8.77 -25.12
N TYR A 81 -14.70 8.50 -24.38
CA TYR A 81 -15.72 9.49 -24.06
C TYR A 81 -15.14 10.66 -23.27
N VAL A 82 -14.36 10.39 -22.22
CA VAL A 82 -13.76 11.43 -21.39
C VAL A 82 -12.70 12.22 -22.17
N GLU A 83 -11.85 11.56 -22.95
CA GLU A 83 -10.87 12.24 -23.81
C GLU A 83 -11.56 13.16 -24.83
N SER A 84 -12.63 12.71 -25.47
CA SER A 84 -13.37 13.51 -26.47
C SER A 84 -14.00 14.76 -25.88
N ASN A 85 -14.41 14.73 -24.60
CA ASN A 85 -15.03 15.86 -23.93
C ASN A 85 -14.04 16.80 -23.22
N THR A 86 -12.88 16.28 -22.80
CA THR A 86 -11.87 17.06 -22.06
C THR A 86 -10.74 17.57 -22.95
N GLY A 87 -10.46 16.90 -24.07
CA GLY A 87 -9.26 17.09 -24.88
C GLY A 87 -7.97 16.56 -24.24
N SER A 88 -8.05 16.02 -23.02
CA SER A 88 -6.93 15.39 -22.32
C SER A 88 -6.81 13.94 -22.75
N ARG A 89 -5.57 13.46 -22.92
CA ARG A 89 -5.33 12.07 -23.29
C ARG A 89 -5.72 11.15 -22.12
N VAL A 90 -6.60 10.17 -22.36
CA VAL A 90 -7.02 9.17 -21.37
C VAL A 90 -6.83 7.77 -21.95
N ARG A 91 -5.90 6.99 -21.38
CA ARG A 91 -5.55 5.65 -21.88
C ARG A 91 -5.60 4.57 -20.82
N ASN A 92 -5.65 4.94 -19.54
CA ASN A 92 -5.64 4.02 -18.42
C ASN A 92 -6.32 4.65 -17.19
N ALA A 93 -6.39 3.87 -16.11
CA ALA A 93 -6.99 4.29 -14.86
C ALA A 93 -6.30 5.51 -14.21
N ASP A 94 -4.97 5.65 -14.30
CA ASP A 94 -4.23 6.81 -13.76
C ASP A 94 -4.66 8.09 -14.49
N ASP A 95 -4.78 8.05 -15.82
CA ASP A 95 -5.21 9.21 -16.61
C ASP A 95 -6.64 9.63 -16.26
N LEU A 96 -7.55 8.64 -16.11
CA LEU A 96 -8.94 8.92 -15.75
C LEU A 96 -9.04 9.47 -14.32
N GLU A 97 -8.25 8.95 -13.37
CA GLU A 97 -8.26 9.39 -11.98
C GLU A 97 -7.94 10.89 -11.85
N ASN A 98 -6.98 11.41 -12.63
CA ASN A 98 -6.68 12.85 -12.64
C ASN A 98 -7.88 13.72 -13.03
N ILE A 99 -8.69 13.25 -13.99
CA ILE A 99 -9.92 13.94 -14.40
C ILE A 99 -11.00 13.77 -13.34
N TYR A 100 -11.14 12.57 -12.76
CA TYR A 100 -12.08 12.30 -11.68
C TYR A 100 -11.81 13.17 -10.45
N ASP A 101 -10.56 13.30 -10.00
CA ASP A 101 -10.18 14.15 -8.86
C ASP A 101 -10.51 15.61 -9.12
N THR A 102 -10.27 16.10 -10.35
CA THR A 102 -10.66 17.45 -10.76
C THR A 102 -12.17 17.67 -10.62
N LEU A 103 -12.98 16.79 -11.20
CA LEU A 103 -14.45 16.87 -11.11
C LEU A 103 -14.95 16.73 -9.67
N PHE A 104 -14.31 15.87 -8.88
CA PHE A 104 -14.60 15.70 -7.46
C PHE A 104 -14.35 16.98 -6.66
N ILE A 105 -13.23 17.66 -6.89
CA ILE A 105 -12.93 18.92 -6.24
C ILE A 105 -13.93 20.00 -6.70
N GLU A 106 -14.23 20.09 -8.00
CA GLU A 106 -15.19 21.06 -8.52
C GLU A 106 -16.59 20.87 -7.89
N ASP A 107 -17.08 19.63 -7.84
CA ASP A 107 -18.36 19.28 -7.20
C ASP A 107 -18.36 19.59 -5.70
N LEU A 108 -17.28 19.22 -4.99
CA LEU A 108 -17.11 19.50 -3.56
C LEU A 108 -17.23 20.99 -3.23
N TYR A 109 -16.77 21.86 -4.13
CA TYR A 109 -16.87 23.32 -3.99
C TYR A 109 -18.13 23.92 -4.65
N ASN A 110 -19.11 23.08 -5.01
CA ASN A 110 -20.38 23.45 -5.64
C ASN A 110 -20.20 24.23 -6.95
N LEU A 111 -19.16 23.91 -7.73
CA LEU A 111 -19.01 24.43 -9.08
C LEU A 111 -19.92 23.64 -10.03
N THR A 112 -20.43 24.32 -11.05
CA THR A 112 -21.26 23.67 -12.07
C THR A 112 -20.38 22.81 -12.96
N LEU A 113 -20.51 21.49 -12.83
CA LEU A 113 -19.83 20.56 -13.72
C LEU A 113 -20.36 20.66 -15.16
N PRO A 114 -19.51 20.45 -16.17
CA PRO A 114 -19.92 20.41 -17.58
C PRO A 114 -21.00 19.34 -17.85
N GLU A 115 -21.89 19.59 -18.82
CA GLU A 115 -23.04 18.71 -19.10
C GLU A 115 -22.66 17.25 -19.38
N TRP A 116 -21.52 17.01 -20.04
CA TRP A 116 -21.05 15.66 -20.37
C TRP A 116 -20.78 14.80 -19.14
N THR A 117 -20.47 15.41 -17.99
CA THR A 117 -20.12 14.68 -16.76
C THR A 117 -21.30 13.89 -16.20
N LYS A 118 -22.54 14.33 -16.44
CA LYS A 118 -23.75 13.72 -15.85
C LYS A 118 -23.95 12.25 -16.19
N SER A 119 -23.37 11.77 -17.28
CA SER A 119 -23.49 10.38 -17.72
C SER A 119 -22.46 9.45 -17.06
N VAL A 120 -21.34 9.99 -16.56
CA VAL A 120 -20.17 9.21 -16.13
C VAL A 120 -19.70 9.52 -14.70
N TYR A 121 -19.90 10.74 -14.21
CA TYR A 121 -19.47 11.19 -12.89
C TYR A 121 -20.64 11.15 -11.88
N PRO A 122 -20.42 10.68 -10.64
CA PRO A 122 -19.22 9.98 -10.19
C PRO A 122 -19.22 8.50 -10.59
N ASP A 123 -20.38 7.92 -10.88
CA ASP A 123 -20.63 6.48 -10.80
C ASP A 123 -19.71 5.61 -11.68
N GLN A 124 -19.54 5.94 -12.96
CA GLN A 124 -18.72 5.12 -13.88
C GLN A 124 -17.23 5.35 -13.66
N MET A 125 -16.84 6.57 -13.25
CA MET A 125 -15.44 6.94 -13.07
C MET A 125 -14.88 6.50 -11.71
N LYS A 126 -15.73 6.42 -10.69
CA LYS A 126 -15.31 6.21 -9.28
C LYS A 126 -14.53 4.91 -9.08
N ASP A 127 -15.01 3.80 -9.60
CA ASP A 127 -14.35 2.51 -9.39
C ASP A 127 -13.03 2.43 -10.17
N VAL A 128 -12.96 3.10 -11.34
CA VAL A 128 -11.73 3.20 -12.11
C VAL A 128 -10.70 4.10 -11.41
N ALA A 129 -11.14 5.21 -10.83
CA ALA A 129 -10.31 6.07 -9.99
C ALA A 129 -9.85 5.36 -8.70
N ALA A 130 -10.69 4.51 -8.10
CA ALA A 130 -10.28 3.67 -6.97
C ALA A 130 -9.26 2.59 -7.39
N PHE A 131 -9.39 2.04 -8.59
CA PHE A 131 -8.49 1.03 -9.12
C PHE A 131 -7.08 1.55 -9.39
N SER A 132 -6.90 2.81 -9.79
CA SER A 132 -5.55 3.38 -10.02
C SER A 132 -4.65 3.27 -8.79
N PHE A 133 -5.23 3.43 -7.59
CA PHE A 133 -4.52 3.25 -6.30
C PHE A 133 -4.00 1.82 -6.07
N THR A 134 -4.43 0.84 -6.86
CA THR A 134 -3.98 -0.56 -6.74
C THR A 134 -2.70 -0.87 -7.53
N ILE A 135 -2.25 0.05 -8.39
CA ILE A 135 -1.19 -0.22 -9.37
C ILE A 135 0.20 -0.12 -8.71
N ASP A 136 0.43 0.93 -7.91
CA ASP A 136 1.75 1.28 -7.35
C ASP A 136 2.29 0.25 -6.33
N CYS A 137 1.43 -0.61 -5.79
CA CYS A 137 1.77 -1.68 -4.86
C CYS A 137 1.14 -3.03 -5.27
N ASN A 138 0.91 -3.21 -6.58
CA ASN A 138 0.19 -4.37 -7.13
C ASN A 138 0.84 -5.72 -6.75
N ASN A 139 2.17 -5.78 -6.69
CA ASN A 139 2.90 -7.02 -6.41
C ASN A 139 3.92 -6.87 -5.28
N TYR A 140 4.48 -8.00 -4.85
CA TYR A 140 5.42 -8.07 -3.72
C TYR A 140 6.68 -7.20 -3.90
N ILE A 141 7.23 -7.13 -5.11
CA ILE A 141 8.44 -6.32 -5.39
C ILE A 141 8.10 -4.84 -5.26
N LEU A 142 6.97 -4.40 -5.83
CA LEU A 142 6.51 -3.02 -5.73
C LEU A 142 6.23 -2.63 -4.28
N LYS A 143 5.51 -3.47 -3.51
CA LYS A 143 5.25 -3.25 -2.08
C LYS A 143 6.55 -3.02 -1.30
N ARG A 144 7.56 -3.86 -1.51
CA ARG A 144 8.88 -3.74 -0.86
C ARG A 144 9.58 -2.44 -1.23
N LEU A 145 9.72 -2.15 -2.51
CA LEU A 145 10.50 -1.00 -2.97
C LEU A 145 9.79 0.35 -2.76
N LYS A 146 8.46 0.36 -2.69
CA LYS A 146 7.65 1.57 -2.47
C LYS A 146 7.46 1.88 -0.98
N VAL A 147 7.00 0.90 -0.20
CA VAL A 147 6.54 1.11 1.20
C VAL A 147 7.49 0.53 2.23
N GLY A 148 8.32 -0.45 1.82
CA GLY A 148 9.27 -1.12 2.71
C GLY A 148 10.17 -0.19 3.53
N PRO A 149 10.70 0.93 3.00
CA PRO A 149 11.46 1.90 3.80
C PRO A 149 10.66 2.48 4.98
N PHE A 150 9.39 2.86 4.75
CA PHE A 150 8.50 3.33 5.80
C PHE A 150 8.21 2.24 6.83
N LEU A 151 7.91 1.02 6.38
CA LEU A 151 7.65 -0.11 7.26
C LEU A 151 8.88 -0.48 8.11
N GLY A 152 10.08 -0.42 7.54
CA GLY A 152 11.33 -0.62 8.26
C GLY A 152 11.51 0.42 9.36
N LYS A 153 11.31 1.69 9.03
CA LYS A 153 11.34 2.78 10.01
C LYS A 153 10.31 2.58 11.13
N LEU A 154 9.07 2.24 10.79
CA LEU A 154 7.99 1.99 11.75
C LEU A 154 8.37 0.86 12.71
N LEU A 155 8.89 -0.24 12.16
CA LEU A 155 9.29 -1.40 12.95
C LEU A 155 10.47 -1.07 13.88
N ASP A 156 11.47 -0.35 13.38
CA ASP A 156 12.60 0.11 14.18
C ASP A 156 12.15 1.03 15.32
N ASP A 157 11.23 1.97 15.05
CA ASP A 157 10.66 2.85 16.08
C ASP A 157 9.95 2.03 17.19
N MET A 158 9.19 0.98 16.82
CA MET A 158 8.55 0.09 17.77
C MET A 158 9.56 -0.76 18.56
N LYS A 159 10.53 -1.39 17.89
CA LYS A 159 11.60 -2.17 18.55
C LYS A 159 12.42 -1.31 19.52
N ASN A 160 12.72 -0.07 19.14
CA ASN A 160 13.37 0.90 20.01
C ASN A 160 12.49 1.28 21.20
N LYS A 161 11.17 1.38 21.02
CA LYS A 161 10.23 1.63 22.13
C LYS A 161 10.18 0.49 23.14
N ILE A 162 10.25 -0.76 22.67
CA ILE A 162 10.25 -1.97 23.50
C ILE A 162 11.56 -2.12 24.27
N SER A 163 12.70 -1.94 23.58
CA SER A 163 14.04 -2.17 24.14
C SER A 163 14.56 -1.06 25.05
N CYS A 164 14.21 0.21 24.77
CA CYS A 164 14.65 1.34 25.59
C CYS A 164 13.76 1.49 26.84
N ASN A 165 14.37 1.84 27.97
CA ASN A 165 13.62 2.32 29.13
C ASN A 165 12.80 3.55 28.69
N ALA A 166 11.47 3.40 28.55
CA ALA A 166 10.56 4.15 27.68
C ALA A 166 10.52 5.70 27.82
N ARG A 167 11.32 6.27 28.72
CA ARG A 167 11.38 7.70 29.05
C ARG A 167 12.05 8.58 28.00
N LYS A 168 12.83 8.03 27.05
CA LYS A 168 13.55 8.81 26.03
C LYS A 168 13.01 8.67 24.59
N SER A 169 12.04 7.81 24.36
CA SER A 169 11.46 7.58 23.03
C SER A 169 10.15 8.34 22.85
N HIS A 170 9.89 8.79 21.61
CA HIS A 170 8.64 9.42 21.23
C HIS A 170 7.44 8.53 21.62
N LYS A 171 6.33 9.15 22.00
CA LYS A 171 5.05 8.44 22.27
C LYS A 171 4.18 8.35 21.02
N MET A 172 4.40 9.23 20.05
CA MET A 172 3.63 9.35 18.82
C MET A 172 4.55 9.91 17.74
N ALA A 173 4.44 9.36 16.53
CA ALA A 173 4.97 9.96 15.32
C ALA A 173 3.79 10.23 14.38
N VAL A 174 3.72 11.43 13.82
CA VAL A 174 2.67 11.82 12.88
C VAL A 174 3.29 12.05 11.52
N TYR A 175 2.83 11.28 10.54
CA TYR A 175 3.29 11.35 9.16
C TYR A 175 2.19 11.99 8.30
N SER A 176 2.39 13.25 7.90
CA SER A 176 1.44 13.98 7.06
C SER A 176 1.83 13.82 5.59
N ALA A 177 1.01 13.09 4.83
CA ALA A 177 1.35 12.62 3.49
C ALA A 177 0.15 12.68 2.53
N HIS A 178 0.05 11.73 1.61
CA HIS A 178 -0.93 11.72 0.53
C HIS A 178 -1.91 10.54 0.65
N ASP A 179 -3.01 10.62 -0.09
CA ASP A 179 -3.91 9.50 -0.38
C ASP A 179 -3.14 8.27 -0.90
N SER A 180 -2.26 8.47 -1.88
CA SER A 180 -1.38 7.41 -2.40
C SER A 180 -0.51 6.79 -1.30
N THR A 181 -0.03 7.59 -0.34
CA THR A 181 0.71 7.04 0.83
C THR A 181 -0.19 6.13 1.67
N ILE A 182 -1.43 6.53 1.95
CA ILE A 182 -2.39 5.72 2.71
C ILE A 182 -2.71 4.43 1.94
N ALA A 183 -3.06 4.53 0.66
CA ALA A 183 -3.38 3.38 -0.19
C ALA A 183 -2.20 2.40 -0.26
N ASN A 184 -0.99 2.90 -0.56
CA ASN A 184 0.21 2.08 -0.64
C ASN A 184 0.51 1.36 0.68
N VAL A 185 0.42 2.04 1.83
CA VAL A 185 0.63 1.42 3.15
C VAL A 185 -0.40 0.31 3.40
N LEU A 186 -1.68 0.57 3.15
CA LEU A 186 -2.73 -0.43 3.34
C LEU A 186 -2.58 -1.61 2.35
N MET A 187 -2.14 -1.35 1.12
CA MET A 187 -1.86 -2.37 0.12
C MET A 187 -0.68 -3.25 0.49
N ALA A 188 0.42 -2.64 0.95
CA ALA A 188 1.60 -3.38 1.40
C ALA A 188 1.25 -4.31 2.58
N LEU A 189 0.33 -3.88 3.44
CA LEU A 189 -0.18 -4.66 4.57
C LEU A 189 -1.36 -5.59 4.19
N ASP A 190 -1.73 -5.68 2.92
CA ASP A 190 -2.83 -6.52 2.42
C ASP A 190 -4.18 -6.31 3.15
N VAL A 191 -4.47 -5.05 3.49
CA VAL A 191 -5.71 -4.61 4.17
C VAL A 191 -6.37 -3.42 3.46
N PHE A 192 -5.98 -3.13 2.23
CA PHE A 192 -6.59 -2.08 1.42
C PHE A 192 -7.91 -2.55 0.81
N ASP A 193 -8.96 -1.77 1.06
CA ASP A 193 -10.24 -1.88 0.36
C ASP A 193 -10.25 -0.81 -0.76
N PRO A 194 -10.25 -1.21 -2.06
CA PRO A 194 -10.11 -0.30 -3.18
C PRO A 194 -11.08 0.88 -3.14
N GLN A 195 -10.53 2.05 -2.83
CA GLN A 195 -11.24 3.31 -2.76
C GLN A 195 -10.21 4.45 -2.86
N SER A 196 -10.61 5.62 -3.34
CA SER A 196 -9.82 6.84 -3.16
C SER A 196 -9.82 7.22 -1.67
N PRO A 197 -8.67 7.25 -0.99
CA PRO A 197 -8.62 7.66 0.42
C PRO A 197 -9.14 9.09 0.60
N PRO A 198 -10.18 9.33 1.43
CA PRO A 198 -10.78 10.65 1.55
C PRO A 198 -9.88 11.63 2.28
N TYR A 199 -10.14 12.93 2.10
CA TYR A 199 -9.42 13.98 2.82
C TYR A 199 -9.48 13.78 4.34
N ARG A 200 -8.33 14.00 4.99
CA ARG A 200 -8.14 13.83 6.45
C ARG A 200 -8.34 12.40 6.93
N SER A 201 -8.26 11.42 6.02
CA SER A 201 -8.14 10.03 6.43
C SER A 201 -6.82 9.79 7.17
N ALA A 202 -6.80 8.77 8.03
CA ALA A 202 -5.64 8.43 8.84
C ALA A 202 -5.55 6.92 9.05
N VAL A 203 -4.35 6.37 8.94
CA VAL A 203 -4.02 5.03 9.42
C VAL A 203 -3.30 5.16 10.75
N LEU A 204 -3.85 4.54 11.79
CA LEU A 204 -3.32 4.51 13.14
C LEU A 204 -2.73 3.12 13.36
N ILE A 205 -1.42 3.06 13.60
CA ILE A 205 -0.73 1.80 13.93
C ILE A 205 -0.19 1.94 15.35
N GLU A 206 -0.77 1.21 16.28
CA GLU A 206 -0.58 1.44 17.72
C GLU A 206 0.16 0.27 18.35
N LEU A 207 1.25 0.57 19.06
CA LEU A 207 1.97 -0.41 19.88
C LEU A 207 1.38 -0.39 21.29
N LEU A 208 0.72 -1.48 21.66
CA LEU A 208 0.07 -1.68 22.95
C LEU A 208 0.94 -2.57 23.83
N LYS A 209 0.80 -2.39 25.15
CA LYS A 209 1.46 -3.21 26.17
C LYS A 209 0.44 -3.64 27.21
N ASP A 210 0.38 -4.93 27.50
CA ASP A 210 -0.51 -5.47 28.53
C ASP A 210 0.13 -5.46 29.94
N GLU A 211 -0.60 -5.99 30.91
CA GLU A 211 -0.16 -6.10 32.31
C GLU A 211 1.00 -7.10 32.49
N ASP A 212 1.08 -8.12 31.62
CA ASP A 212 2.12 -9.16 31.63
C ASP A 212 3.41 -8.73 30.91
N ASN A 213 3.45 -7.51 30.35
CA ASN A 213 4.53 -6.94 29.54
C ASN A 213 4.67 -7.56 28.14
N SER A 214 3.62 -8.19 27.63
CA SER A 214 3.50 -8.58 26.22
C SER A 214 3.14 -7.35 25.38
N PHE A 215 3.55 -7.38 24.11
CA PHE A 215 3.35 -6.27 23.18
C PHE A 215 2.48 -6.69 22.01
N PHE A 216 1.57 -5.80 21.62
CA PHE A 216 0.61 -6.03 20.54
C PHE A 216 0.55 -4.83 19.61
N VAL A 217 0.10 -5.06 18.39
CA VAL A 217 -0.10 -4.03 17.37
C VAL A 217 -1.55 -4.07 16.88
N THR A 218 -2.19 -2.91 16.85
CA THR A 218 -3.49 -2.69 16.19
C THR A 218 -3.31 -1.77 14.99
N ILE A 219 -4.12 -1.99 13.95
CA ILE A 219 -4.16 -1.14 12.77
C ILE A 219 -5.60 -0.63 12.62
N ASN A 220 -5.79 0.67 12.70
CA ASN A 220 -7.10 1.31 12.55
C ASN A 220 -7.08 2.29 11.37
N TYR A 221 -8.07 2.19 10.47
CA TYR A 221 -8.23 3.13 9.37
C TYR A 221 -9.43 4.04 9.60
N ARG A 222 -9.17 5.34 9.78
CA ARG A 222 -10.20 6.36 9.92
C ARG A 222 -10.39 7.06 8.58
N ASN A 223 -11.43 6.69 7.85
CA ASN A 223 -11.82 7.32 6.57
C ASN A 223 -13.11 8.15 6.66
N SER A 224 -13.70 8.29 7.85
CA SER A 224 -14.89 9.11 8.06
C SER A 224 -14.81 9.86 9.39
N THR A 225 -15.53 10.99 9.46
CA THR A 225 -15.70 11.77 10.69
C THR A 225 -16.99 11.44 11.44
N THR A 226 -17.88 10.65 10.85
CA THR A 226 -19.21 10.33 11.40
C THR A 226 -19.26 9.00 12.16
N ARG A 227 -18.12 8.29 12.24
CA ARG A 227 -18.00 7.00 12.90
C ARG A 227 -16.59 6.78 13.44
N ASP A 228 -16.46 5.77 14.29
CA ASP A 228 -15.18 5.29 14.78
C ASP A 228 -14.34 4.66 13.64
N PRO A 229 -12.99 4.67 13.77
CA PRO A 229 -12.08 4.02 12.84
C PRO A 229 -12.40 2.54 12.63
N TYR A 230 -12.10 2.04 11.44
CA TYR A 230 -12.21 0.62 11.11
C TYR A 230 -11.00 -0.12 11.65
N LEU A 231 -11.22 -1.09 12.53
CA LEU A 231 -10.18 -2.01 12.95
C LEU A 231 -9.85 -2.98 11.81
N LEU A 232 -8.61 -2.96 11.35
CA LEU A 232 -8.11 -3.80 10.27
C LEU A 232 -7.34 -4.99 10.84
N THR A 233 -7.42 -6.13 10.15
CA THR A 233 -6.74 -7.37 10.55
C THR A 233 -5.69 -7.71 9.51
N LEU A 234 -4.42 -7.62 9.91
CA LEU A 234 -3.28 -8.02 9.09
C LEU A 234 -3.38 -9.53 8.79
N PRO A 235 -3.32 -9.96 7.51
CA PRO A 235 -3.37 -11.37 7.19
C PRO A 235 -2.28 -12.17 7.91
N GLY A 236 -2.67 -13.26 8.56
CA GLY A 236 -1.77 -14.07 9.40
C GLY A 236 -1.67 -13.60 10.85
N CYS A 237 -2.50 -12.64 11.27
CA CYS A 237 -2.62 -12.17 12.64
C CYS A 237 -4.09 -12.07 13.09
N ASP A 238 -4.29 -11.99 14.41
CA ASP A 238 -5.54 -11.48 14.99
C ASP A 238 -5.60 -9.95 14.91
N ALA A 239 -6.78 -9.36 15.13
CA ALA A 239 -6.94 -7.90 15.12
C ALA A 239 -6.08 -7.20 16.20
N LEU A 240 -5.83 -7.88 17.32
CA LEU A 240 -4.80 -7.54 18.30
C LEU A 240 -3.57 -8.42 18.01
N CYS A 241 -2.72 -7.99 17.09
CA CYS A 241 -1.64 -8.80 16.55
C CYS A 241 -0.46 -8.81 17.54
N GLU A 242 0.01 -9.99 17.96
CA GLU A 242 1.25 -10.09 18.75
C GLU A 242 2.41 -9.42 18.00
N PHE A 243 3.22 -8.65 18.73
CA PHE A 243 4.31 -7.87 18.12
C PHE A 243 5.29 -8.74 17.32
N ASP A 244 5.61 -9.93 17.79
CA ASP A 244 6.55 -10.84 17.10
C ASP A 244 5.97 -11.36 15.78
N SER A 245 4.66 -11.63 15.75
CA SER A 245 3.92 -11.99 14.54
C SER A 245 3.85 -10.82 13.55
N PHE A 246 3.52 -9.62 14.05
CA PHE A 246 3.53 -8.38 13.26
C PHE A 246 4.92 -8.13 12.65
N SER A 247 5.98 -8.18 13.46
CA SER A 247 7.37 -7.99 13.06
C SER A 247 7.74 -8.99 11.96
N SER A 248 7.42 -10.27 12.14
CA SER A 248 7.75 -11.33 11.18
C SER A 248 7.06 -11.15 9.82
N ILE A 249 5.85 -10.59 9.79
CA ILE A 249 5.14 -10.27 8.55
C ILE A 249 5.76 -9.04 7.88
N VAL A 250 5.95 -7.96 8.64
CA VAL A 250 6.42 -6.68 8.14
C VAL A 250 7.88 -6.75 7.68
N GLU A 251 8.75 -7.50 8.35
CA GLU A 251 10.16 -7.68 7.95
C GLU A 251 10.31 -8.23 6.53
N LYS A 252 9.38 -9.07 6.07
CA LYS A 252 9.35 -9.57 4.69
C LYS A 252 9.06 -8.48 3.68
N LEU A 253 8.56 -7.32 4.09
CA LEU A 253 8.31 -6.17 3.23
C LEU A 253 9.44 -5.14 3.28
N VAL A 254 10.40 -5.28 4.21
CA VAL A 254 11.50 -4.32 4.36
C VAL A 254 12.67 -4.73 3.44
N PRO A 255 13.08 -3.87 2.48
CA PRO A 255 14.21 -4.14 1.63
C PRO A 255 15.52 -3.58 2.18
N ASN A 256 16.63 -4.14 1.72
CA ASN A 256 17.87 -3.36 1.64
C ASN A 256 17.74 -2.38 0.48
N TRP A 257 17.02 -1.28 0.72
CA TRP A 257 16.47 -0.45 -0.35
C TRP A 257 17.51 -0.03 -1.39
N GLU A 258 18.66 0.52 -0.99
CA GLU A 258 19.70 0.95 -1.94
C GLU A 258 20.25 -0.21 -2.78
N TYR A 259 20.40 -1.40 -2.19
CA TYR A 259 20.89 -2.56 -2.90
C TYR A 259 19.84 -3.12 -3.87
N GLU A 260 18.63 -3.42 -3.39
CA GLU A 260 17.55 -4.01 -4.19
C GLU A 260 17.05 -3.08 -5.28
N CYS A 261 17.15 -1.77 -5.05
CA CYS A 261 16.78 -0.76 -6.02
C CYS A 261 17.71 -0.72 -7.24
N ASN A 262 18.98 -1.08 -7.05
CA ASN A 262 20.02 -1.04 -8.08
C ASN A 262 20.37 -2.44 -8.64
N HIS A 263 19.74 -3.52 -8.15
CA HIS A 263 20.04 -4.89 -8.56
C HIS A 263 18.77 -5.72 -8.77
N ASN A 264 18.77 -6.60 -9.77
CA ASN A 264 17.68 -7.54 -10.01
C ASN A 264 17.78 -8.72 -9.03
N ILE A 265 16.88 -8.75 -8.05
CA ILE A 265 16.76 -9.87 -7.10
C ILE A 265 15.52 -10.70 -7.46
N PRO A 266 15.64 -12.03 -7.61
CA PRO A 266 14.49 -12.91 -7.82
C PRO A 266 13.48 -12.81 -6.67
N SER A 267 12.18 -12.78 -6.98
CA SER A 267 11.16 -12.79 -5.92
C SER A 267 11.08 -14.16 -5.24
N PRO A 268 10.85 -14.24 -3.91
CA PRO A 268 10.61 -15.52 -3.23
C PRO A 268 9.40 -16.29 -3.78
N GLN A 269 8.43 -15.59 -4.38
CA GLN A 269 7.28 -16.19 -5.04
C GLN A 269 7.69 -17.05 -6.25
N TYR A 270 8.75 -16.66 -6.97
CA TYR A 270 9.30 -17.46 -8.07
C TYR A 270 9.92 -18.79 -7.59
N GLU A 271 10.43 -18.85 -6.36
CA GLU A 271 10.97 -20.11 -5.81
C GLU A 271 9.87 -21.14 -5.48
N LEU A 272 8.69 -20.70 -5.04
CA LEU A 272 7.54 -21.59 -4.81
C LEU A 272 6.99 -22.19 -6.13
N ASN A 273 7.02 -21.43 -7.23
CA ASN A 273 6.59 -21.92 -8.53
C ASN A 273 7.59 -22.92 -9.14
N THR A 274 8.90 -22.72 -8.93
CA THR A 274 9.92 -23.69 -9.40
C THR A 274 9.88 -24.98 -8.58
N LEU A 275 9.71 -24.92 -7.26
CA LEU A 275 9.58 -26.11 -6.41
C LEU A 275 8.30 -26.92 -6.71
N SER A 276 7.18 -26.26 -6.99
CA SER A 276 5.94 -26.94 -7.40
C SER A 276 6.04 -27.56 -8.80
N LEU A 277 6.69 -26.90 -9.76
CA LEU A 277 7.01 -27.46 -11.08
C LEU A 277 7.96 -28.67 -10.98
N ILE A 278 8.97 -28.62 -10.11
CA ILE A 278 9.85 -29.76 -9.83
C ILE A 278 9.06 -30.91 -9.19
N GLY A 279 8.16 -30.62 -8.24
CA GLY A 279 7.29 -31.62 -7.63
C GLY A 279 6.37 -32.33 -8.64
N LEU A 280 5.78 -31.58 -9.57
CA LEU A 280 4.91 -32.12 -10.61
C LEU A 280 5.68 -32.97 -11.64
N THR A 281 6.90 -32.58 -12.01
CA THR A 281 7.74 -33.35 -12.94
C THR A 281 8.26 -34.64 -12.31
N VAL A 282 8.68 -34.63 -11.04
CA VAL A 282 9.12 -35.84 -10.31
C VAL A 282 7.98 -36.83 -10.13
N SER A 283 6.76 -36.36 -9.81
CA SER A 283 5.54 -37.19 -9.74
C SER A 283 5.20 -37.84 -11.10
N SER A 284 5.37 -37.09 -12.19
CA SER A 284 5.10 -37.60 -13.54
C SER A 284 6.11 -38.66 -13.97
N VAL A 285 7.40 -38.45 -13.68
CA VAL A 285 8.48 -39.42 -14.00
C VAL A 285 8.35 -40.71 -13.19
N THR A 286 7.98 -40.62 -11.90
CA THR A 286 7.76 -41.80 -11.06
C THR A 286 6.54 -42.61 -11.51
N LYS A 287 5.43 -41.97 -11.89
CA LYS A 287 4.28 -42.64 -12.51
C LYS A 287 4.64 -43.33 -13.82
N LEU A 288 5.44 -42.68 -14.67
CA LEU A 288 5.88 -43.26 -15.95
C LEU A 288 6.80 -44.48 -15.74
N ARG A 289 7.72 -44.42 -14.76
CA ARG A 289 8.55 -45.58 -14.38
C ARG A 289 7.71 -46.76 -13.90
N HIS A 290 6.71 -46.52 -13.04
CA HIS A 290 5.81 -47.59 -12.58
C HIS A 290 5.00 -48.21 -13.73
N LEU A 291 4.53 -47.39 -14.67
CA LEU A 291 3.83 -47.89 -15.86
C LEU A 291 4.73 -48.76 -16.74
N ILE A 292 5.98 -48.33 -16.98
CA ILE A 292 6.95 -49.11 -17.76
C ILE A 292 7.27 -50.43 -17.06
N ILE A 293 7.50 -50.44 -15.75
CA ILE A 293 7.75 -51.68 -14.99
C ILE A 293 6.56 -52.63 -15.12
N ASN A 294 5.33 -52.15 -14.94
CA ASN A 294 4.13 -52.96 -15.08
C ASN A 294 3.96 -53.54 -16.50
N ILE A 295 4.28 -52.77 -17.55
CA ILE A 295 4.25 -53.26 -18.94
C ILE A 295 5.33 -54.32 -19.17
N THR A 296 6.53 -54.12 -18.61
CA THR A 296 7.64 -55.07 -18.76
C THR A 296 7.34 -56.39 -18.05
N ASP A 297 6.74 -56.33 -16.86
CA ASP A 297 6.33 -57.51 -16.09
C ASP A 297 5.14 -58.24 -16.73
N TYR A 298 4.20 -57.50 -17.33
CA TYR A 298 3.12 -58.09 -18.12
C TYR A 298 3.65 -58.84 -19.34
N ASN A 299 4.58 -58.25 -20.09
CA ASN A 299 5.18 -58.88 -21.26
C ASN A 299 6.05 -60.11 -20.91
N LYS A 300 6.73 -60.11 -19.75
CA LYS A 300 7.45 -61.29 -19.24
C LYS A 300 6.52 -62.44 -18.85
N LYS A 301 5.32 -62.15 -18.36
CA LYS A 301 4.31 -63.19 -18.04
C LYS A 301 3.63 -63.74 -19.30
N SER A 302 3.47 -62.92 -20.34
CA SER A 302 2.84 -63.34 -21.61
C SER A 302 3.71 -64.26 -22.48
N THR A 303 5.02 -64.32 -22.27
CA THR A 303 5.95 -65.18 -23.02
C THR A 303 6.25 -66.53 -22.35
N SER A 304 5.52 -66.85 -21.26
CA SER A 304 5.70 -68.08 -20.46
C SER A 304 4.57 -69.11 -20.66
N TYR A 305 3.89 -69.10 -21.80
CA TYR A 305 2.90 -70.12 -22.20
C TYR A 305 3.16 -70.61 -23.63
#